data_AF-A0A969I3C2-F1
#
_entry.id   AF-A0A969I3C2-F1
#
_cell.length_a   1.000
_cell.length_b   1.000
_cell.length_c   1.000
_cell.angle_alpha   90.00
_cell.angle_beta   90.00
_cell.angle_gamma   90.00
#
_symmetry.space_group_name_H-M   'P 1'
#
loop_
_entity.id
_entity.type
_entity.pdbx_description
1 polymer ?
#
loop_
_entity_poly.entity_id
_entity_poly.type
_entity_poly.pdbx_seq_one_letter_code
_entity_poly.pdbx_strand_id
1 'polypeptide(L)' 'MTSSADDRKHTIISVGQLPDKRIVDASLIVHVAGDRIVIERDVNDRPLVDALQQAGVERQQIILAYAGEPIDEPVA' A
#
# COMPACT_ATOMS: atom_id res chain seq x y z
N MET A 1 -17.89 0.47 0.17
CA MET A 1 -16.97 -0.50 0.82
C MET A 1 -16.58 -1.49 -0.26
N THR A 2 -15.36 -1.42 -0.77
CA THR A 2 -14.82 -2.42 -1.71
C THR A 2 -14.01 -3.40 -0.90
N SER A 3 -14.48 -4.63 -0.79
CA SER A 3 -13.75 -5.75 -0.18
C SER A 3 -13.17 -6.58 -1.33
N SER A 4 -11.85 -6.77 -1.29
CA SER A 4 -11.15 -7.76 -2.12
C SER A 4 -11.23 -9.09 -1.37
N ALA A 5 -11.55 -10.18 -2.07
CA ALA A 5 -11.69 -11.52 -1.48
C ALA A 5 -10.36 -12.11 -0.95
N ASP A 6 -9.25 -11.44 -1.26
CA ASP A 6 -7.92 -11.75 -0.75
C ASP A 6 -7.62 -10.78 0.39
N ASP A 7 -7.70 -11.25 1.64
CA ASP A 7 -7.58 -10.48 2.89
C ASP A 7 -6.20 -9.79 3.06
N ARG A 8 -5.36 -9.80 2.03
CA ARG A 8 -3.99 -9.32 2.02
C ARG A 8 -3.80 -7.96 1.37
N LYS A 9 -4.85 -7.34 0.82
CA LYS A 9 -4.78 -6.00 0.21
C LYS A 9 -5.44 -4.97 1.12
N HIS A 10 -4.67 -3.97 1.54
CA HIS A 10 -5.15 -2.84 2.31
C HIS A 10 -5.00 -1.55 1.51
N THR A 11 -6.04 -0.72 1.54
CA THR A 11 -6.07 0.53 0.78
C THR A 11 -6.75 1.62 1.58
N ILE A 12 -6.13 2.79 1.64
CA ILE A 12 -6.71 4.00 2.21
C ILE A 12 -7.21 4.85 1.05
N ILE A 13 -8.53 5.05 1.02
CA ILE A 13 -9.20 5.90 0.03
C ILE A 13 -9.80 7.10 0.74
N SER A 14 -9.40 8.29 0.30
CA SER A 14 -10.01 9.55 0.68
C SER A 14 -11.11 9.90 -0.32
N VAL A 15 -12.34 10.07 0.18
CA VAL A 15 -13.48 10.52 -0.62
C VAL A 15 -13.87 11.92 -0.16
N GLY A 16 -13.64 12.91 -1.02
CA GLY A 16 -14.06 14.29 -0.81
C GLY A 16 -15.27 14.64 -1.66
N GLN A 17 -16.16 15.47 -1.14
CA GLN A 17 -17.27 16.03 -1.88
C GLN A 17 -17.13 17.54 -1.94
N LEU A 18 -16.91 18.05 -3.14
CA LEU A 18 -16.95 19.47 -3.48
C LEU A 18 -18.32 19.78 -4.11
N PRO A 19 -18.75 21.05 -4.12
CA PRO A 19 -20.08 21.45 -4.65
C PRO A 19 -20.40 20.88 -6.03
N ASP A 20 -19.42 20.84 -6.95
CA ASP A 20 -19.61 20.38 -8.34
C ASP A 20 -18.83 19.10 -8.68
N LYS A 21 -18.14 18.48 -7.71
CA LYS A 21 -17.27 17.33 -8.00
C LYS A 21 -17.10 16.39 -6.83
N ARG A 22 -17.09 15.09 -7.14
CA ARG A 22 -16.60 14.07 -6.23
C ARG A 22 -15.11 13.82 -6.48
N ILE A 23 -14.31 13.90 -5.43
CA ILE A 23 -12.89 13.53 -5.47
C ILE A 23 -12.76 12.17 -4.77
N VAL A 24 -12.04 11.26 -5.44
CA VAL A 24 -11.64 9.97 -4.87
C VAL A 24 -10.14 9.87 -5.10
N ASP A 25 -9.37 9.76 -4.03
CA ASP A 25 -7.92 9.58 -4.09
C ASP A 25 -7.49 8.41 -3.22
N ALA A 26 -6.56 7.60 -3.71
CA ALA A 26 -5.97 6.50 -2.97
C ALA A 26 -4.63 6.96 -2.40
N SER A 27 -4.58 7.22 -1.09
CA SER A 27 -3.36 7.72 -0.46
C SER A 27 -2.37 6.61 -0.12
N LEU A 28 -2.86 5.40 0.11
CA LEU A 28 -2.02 4.23 0.41
C LEU A 28 -2.62 2.99 -0.25
N ILE A 29 -1.79 2.25 -0.99
CA ILE A 29 -2.12 0.94 -1.52
C ILE A 29 -0.98 0.00 -1.10
N VAL A 30 -1.31 -1.02 -0.32
CA VAL A 30 -0.34 -1.99 0.20
C VAL A 30 -0.95 -3.38 0.15
N HIS A 31 -0.12 -4.39 -0.07
CA HIS A 31 -0.55 -5.77 0.08
C HIS A 31 0.54 -6.69 0.62
N VAL A 32 0.14 -7.85 1.12
CA VAL A 32 1.06 -8.89 1.60
C VAL A 32 1.19 -9.98 0.53
N ALA A 33 2.41 -10.20 0.04
CA ALA A 33 2.76 -11.23 -0.92
C ALA A 33 3.75 -12.21 -0.27
N GLY A 34 3.25 -13.37 0.17
CA GLY A 34 4.04 -14.31 0.97
C GLY A 34 4.43 -13.69 2.31
N ASP A 35 5.75 -13.62 2.59
CA ASP A 35 6.33 -12.99 3.78
C ASP A 35 6.79 -11.53 3.56
N ARG A 36 6.40 -10.93 2.42
CA ARG A 36 6.78 -9.57 2.05
C ARG A 36 5.57 -8.64 2.01
N ILE A 37 5.80 -7.38 2.37
CA ILE A 37 4.86 -6.28 2.31
C ILE A 37 5.19 -5.45 1.07
N VAL A 38 4.28 -5.39 0.12
CA VAL A 38 4.42 -4.65 -1.13
C VAL A 38 3.65 -3.34 -1.03
N ILE A 39 4.37 -2.22 -1.12
CA ILE A 39 3.82 -0.88 -1.10
C ILE A 39 3.73 -0.38 -2.55
N GLU A 40 2.51 -0.35 -3.07
CA GLU A 40 2.19 0.01 -4.46
C GLU A 40 2.03 1.53 -4.65
N ARG A 41 1.54 2.20 -3.60
CA ARG A 41 1.41 3.65 -3.56
C ARG A 41 1.47 4.10 -2.13
N ASP A 42 2.25 5.14 -1.88
CA ASP A 42 2.29 5.85 -0.61
C ASP A 42 2.53 7.33 -0.88
N VAL A 43 1.55 8.17 -0.54
CA VAL A 43 1.65 9.64 -0.66
C VAL A 43 1.65 10.33 0.69
N ASN A 44 1.85 9.59 1.78
CA ASN A 44 1.87 10.15 3.12
C ASN A 44 3.21 10.85 3.41
N ASP A 45 3.16 11.98 4.13
CA ASP A 45 4.39 12.70 4.56
C ASP A 45 5.31 11.84 5.43
N ARG A 46 4.74 10.89 6.16
CA ARG A 46 5.47 9.84 6.88
C ARG A 46 5.22 8.51 6.14
N PRO A 47 6.20 8.04 5.36
CA PRO A 47 6.07 6.80 4.61
C PRO A 47 5.76 5.60 5.52
N LEU A 48 4.93 4.70 5.04
CA LEU A 48 4.59 3.44 5.70
C LEU A 48 5.85 2.60 5.95
N VAL A 49 6.87 2.68 5.07
CA VAL A 49 8.14 1.96 5.26
C VAL A 49 8.81 2.33 6.59
N ASP A 50 8.82 3.61 6.97
CA ASP A 50 9.43 4.04 8.22
C ASP A 50 8.66 3.49 9.43
N ALA A 51 7.33 3.50 9.35
CA ALA A 51 6.46 2.95 10.39
C ALA A 51 6.63 1.43 10.54
N LEU A 52 6.76 0.70 9.43
CA LEU A 52 7.01 -0.74 9.43
C LEU A 52 8.38 -1.07 10.04
N GLN A 53 9.42 -0.32 9.68
CA GLN A 53 10.74 -0.48 10.28
C GLN A 53 10.74 -0.19 11.78
N GLN A 54 10.02 0.86 12.22
CA GLN A 54 9.86 1.17 13.65
C GLN A 54 9.08 0.08 14.40
N ALA A 55 8.17 -0.62 13.74
CA ALA A 55 7.45 -1.77 14.28
C ALA A 55 8.28 -3.06 14.31
N GLY A 56 9.52 -3.04 13.81
CA GLY A 56 10.43 -4.18 13.78
C GLY A 56 10.30 -5.06 12.53
N VAL A 57 9.68 -4.57 11.46
CA VAL A 57 9.69 -5.25 10.17
C VAL A 57 11.04 -5.05 9.49
N GLU A 58 11.68 -6.14 9.09
CA GLU A 58 12.95 -6.11 8.38
C GLU A 58 12.79 -5.41 7.03
N ARG A 59 13.72 -4.52 6.66
CA ARG A 59 13.65 -3.78 5.39
C ARG A 59 13.60 -4.71 4.16
N GLN A 60 14.20 -5.88 4.26
CA GLN A 60 14.20 -6.91 3.22
C GLN A 60 12.83 -7.55 2.98
N GLN A 61 11.91 -7.43 3.95
CA GLN A 61 10.53 -7.87 3.83
C GLN A 61 9.63 -6.78 3.23
N ILE A 62 10.14 -5.57 3.00
CA ILE A 62 9.35 -4.46 2.47
C ILE A 62 9.80 -4.21 1.02
N ILE A 63 8.84 -4.22 0.10
CA ILE A 63 9.03 -3.91 -1.32
C ILE A 63 8.38 -2.56 -1.61
N LEU A 64 9.17 -1.59 -2.08
CA LEU A 64 8.68 -0.30 -2.55
C LEU A 64 8.39 -0.38 -4.07
N ALA A 65 7.27 -0.96 -4.45
CA ALA A 65 6.90 -1.13 -5.85
C ALA A 65 6.76 0.21 -6.59
N TYR A 66 6.28 1.25 -5.91
CA TYR A 66 6.24 2.62 -6.47
C TYR A 66 7.62 3.21 -6.79
N ALA A 67 8.69 2.68 -6.18
CA ALA A 67 10.07 3.07 -6.44
C ALA A 67 10.76 2.17 -7.49
N GLY A 68 10.02 1.21 -8.08
CA GLY A 68 10.54 0.26 -9.05
C GLY A 68 11.26 -0.93 -8.44
N GLU A 69 11.12 -1.20 -7.13
CA GLU A 69 11.65 -2.43 -6.54
C GLU A 69 10.94 -3.66 -7.14
N PRO A 70 11.69 -4.72 -7.50
CA PRO A 70 11.12 -5.89 -8.13
C PRO A 70 10.18 -6.61 -7.14
N ILE A 71 8.97 -6.88 -7.61
CA ILE A 71 8.04 -7.75 -6.90
C ILE A 71 8.36 -9.17 -7.38
N ASP A 72 9.10 -9.93 -6.58
CA ASP A 72 9.19 -11.39 -6.77
C ASP A 72 7.85 -12.01 -6.36
N GLU A 73 6.80 -11.78 -7.13
CA GLU A 73 5.59 -12.58 -7.04
C GLU A 73 5.93 -13.96 -7.61
N PRO A 74 5.84 -15.04 -6.81
CA PRO A 74 5.82 -16.37 -7.41
C PRO A 74 4.61 -16.42 -8.34
N VAL A 75 4.86 -16.37 -9.64
CA VAL A 75 3.87 -16.66 -10.67
C VAL A 75 3.30 -18.05 -10.37
N ALA A 76 2.05 -18.08 -9.91
CA ALA A 76 1.29 -19.30 -9.71
C ALA A 76 0.88 -19.90 -11.06
#